data_AF-A0A565EAX2-F1
#
_entry.id   AF-A0A565EAX2-F1
#
_cell.length_a   1.000
_cell.length_b   1.000
_cell.length_c   1.000
_cell.angle_alpha   90.00
_cell.angle_beta   90.00
_cell.angle_gamma   90.00
#
_symmetry.space_group_name_H-M   'P 1'
#
loop_
_entity.id
_entity.type
_entity.pdbx_description
1 polymer ?
#
loop_
_entity_poly.entity_id
_entity_poly.type
_entity_poly.pdbx_seq_one_letter_code
_entity_poly.pdbx_strand_id
1 'polypeptide(L)'
;MAICDYPWPSTIERWYREGLPTNISPAEYFDYEIVSFRPDTTPRFPVKVVEENEEYIVTTTPYGGLRRNHKDYSTTPEIIDYPCKSREDWWE
;
A
#
# COMPACT_ATOMS: atom_id res chain seq x y z
N MET A 1 -12.12 2.76 22.22
CA MET A 1 -10.99 2.32 21.38
C MET A 1 -11.01 3.18 20.13
N ALA A 2 -10.08 4.14 20.01
CA ALA A 2 -10.00 4.93 18.79
C ALA A 2 -9.50 4.01 17.67
N ILE A 3 -10.24 3.91 16.57
CA ILE A 3 -9.74 3.30 15.35
C ILE A 3 -8.77 4.33 14.76
N CYS A 4 -7.48 4.01 14.75
CA CYS A 4 -6.46 4.83 14.13
C CYS A 4 -6.14 4.25 12.75
N ASP A 5 -6.75 4.82 11.71
CA ASP A 5 -6.55 4.44 10.31
C ASP A 5 -6.11 5.65 9.49
N TYR A 6 -5.70 5.45 8.24
CA TYR A 6 -5.38 6.51 7.30
C TYR A 6 -6.32 6.44 6.08
N PRO A 7 -6.70 7.59 5.49
CA PRO A 7 -7.52 7.58 4.28
C PRO A 7 -6.77 6.90 3.13
N TRP A 8 -7.50 6.16 2.31
CA TRP A 8 -6.95 5.53 1.11
C TRP A 8 -6.46 6.59 0.12
N PRO A 9 -5.38 6.34 -0.65
CA PRO A 9 -4.88 7.29 -1.66
C PRO A 9 -5.98 7.75 -2.62
N SER A 10 -6.84 6.84 -3.09
CA SER A 10 -7.99 7.14 -3.95
C SER A 10 -9.00 8.08 -3.29
N THR A 11 -9.19 8.01 -1.97
CA THR A 11 -10.04 8.96 -1.21
C THR A 11 -9.44 10.35 -1.19
N ILE A 12 -8.12 10.45 -0.97
CA ILE A 12 -7.40 11.71 -0.98
C ILE A 12 -7.48 12.36 -2.37
N GLU A 13 -7.27 11.58 -3.43
CA GLU A 13 -7.42 12.06 -4.81
C GLU A 13 -8.83 12.59 -5.11
N ARG A 14 -9.87 11.93 -4.60
CA ARG A 14 -11.24 12.41 -4.74
C ARG A 14 -11.43 13.74 -4.01
N TRP A 15 -10.96 13.86 -2.77
CA TRP A 15 -11.06 15.09 -2.00
C TRP A 15 -10.38 16.28 -2.68
N TYR A 16 -9.23 16.08 -3.34
CA TYR A 16 -8.61 17.13 -4.14
C TYR A 16 -9.51 17.64 -5.27
N ARG A 17 -10.29 16.75 -5.90
CA ARG A 17 -11.29 17.13 -6.93
C ARG A 17 -12.53 17.78 -6.33
N GLU A 18 -12.84 17.51 -5.06
CA GLU A 18 -13.99 18.03 -4.32
C GLU A 18 -13.70 19.34 -3.57
N GLY A 19 -12.46 19.83 -3.60
CA GLY A 19 -12.09 21.15 -3.07
C GLY A 19 -11.05 21.16 -1.96
N LEU A 20 -10.48 20.01 -1.58
CA LEU A 20 -9.29 19.99 -0.73
C LEU A 20 -8.10 20.63 -1.48
N PRO A 21 -7.35 21.58 -0.90
CA PRO A 21 -6.20 22.18 -1.58
C PRO A 21 -5.10 21.14 -1.84
N THR A 22 -4.50 21.14 -3.04
CA THR A 22 -3.48 20.14 -3.44
C THR A 22 -2.10 20.40 -2.84
N ASN A 23 -1.88 21.57 -2.26
CA ASN A 23 -0.62 21.98 -1.64
C ASN A 23 -0.56 21.71 -0.12
N ILE A 24 -1.60 21.09 0.45
CA ILE A 24 -1.69 20.75 1.87
C ILE A 24 -2.06 19.27 2.03
N SER A 25 -1.52 18.62 3.05
CA SER A 25 -1.90 17.24 3.37
C SER A 25 -3.27 17.20 4.06
N PRO A 26 -4.05 16.11 3.93
CA PRO A 26 -5.27 15.95 4.71
C PRO A 26 -5.04 16.05 6.22
N ALA A 27 -3.89 15.56 6.69
CA ALA A 27 -3.53 15.63 8.10
C ALA A 27 -3.38 17.07 8.61
N GLU A 28 -2.76 17.95 7.81
CA GLU A 28 -2.62 19.37 8.16
C GLU A 28 -3.94 20.13 7.98
N TYR A 29 -4.72 19.83 6.93
CA TYR A 29 -6.00 20.50 6.68
C TYR A 29 -7.06 20.17 7.73
N PHE A 30 -7.13 18.92 8.19
CA PHE A 30 -8.10 18.46 9.19
C PHE A 30 -7.55 18.43 10.62
N ASP A 31 -6.31 18.89 10.83
CA ASP A 31 -5.65 18.95 12.15
C ASP A 31 -5.60 17.59 12.87
N TYR A 32 -5.05 16.56 12.20
CA TYR A 32 -4.92 15.23 12.80
C TYR A 32 -3.97 15.26 13.99
N GLU A 33 -4.44 14.78 15.15
CA GLU A 33 -3.64 14.68 16.37
C GLU A 33 -2.63 13.51 16.36
N ILE A 34 -2.77 12.56 15.43
CA ILE A 34 -1.99 11.33 15.38
C ILE A 34 -1.18 11.25 14.08
N VAL A 35 0.12 10.96 14.24
CA VAL A 35 1.03 10.59 13.16
C VAL A 35 1.50 9.15 13.33
N SER A 36 1.71 8.44 12.22
CA SER A 36 2.25 7.07 12.27
C SER A 36 3.76 7.06 12.06
N PHE A 37 4.48 6.42 12.98
CA PHE A 37 5.89 6.10 12.82
C PHE A 37 6.06 4.59 12.98
N ARG A 38 6.71 3.93 12.02
CA ARG A 38 6.89 2.47 12.01
C ARG A 38 8.32 2.13 11.56
N PRO A 39 9.01 1.20 12.23
CA PRO A 39 10.25 0.66 11.69
C PRO A 39 9.95 -0.16 10.43
N ASP A 40 10.89 -0.19 9.50
CA ASP A 40 10.86 -1.17 8.41
C ASP A 40 11.20 -2.55 8.99
N THR A 41 10.17 -3.39 9.13
CA THR A 41 10.29 -4.78 9.60
C THR A 41 10.32 -5.79 8.46
N THR A 42 10.47 -5.34 7.22
CA THR A 42 10.52 -6.23 6.07
C THR A 42 11.87 -6.93 6.00
N PRO A 43 11.95 -8.13 5.38
CA PRO A 43 13.21 -8.73 4.96
C PRO A 43 13.96 -7.92 3.87
N ARG A 44 13.36 -6.84 3.35
CA ARG A 44 13.91 -5.97 2.30
C ARG A 44 14.28 -6.71 1.02
N PHE A 45 13.50 -7.72 0.64
CA PHE A 45 13.66 -8.36 -0.66
C PHE A 45 13.48 -7.34 -1.80
N PRO A 46 14.19 -7.48 -2.93
CA PRO A 46 14.04 -6.58 -4.07
C PRO A 46 12.60 -6.53 -4.58
N VAL A 47 12.04 -5.33 -4.64
CA VAL A 47 10.76 -5.04 -5.29
C VAL A 47 11.00 -4.88 -6.78
N LYS A 48 10.29 -5.66 -7.59
CA LYS A 48 10.37 -5.66 -9.05
C LYS A 48 8.98 -5.61 -9.64
N VAL A 49 8.85 -4.89 -10.75
CA VAL A 49 7.66 -4.98 -11.61
C VAL A 49 7.79 -6.23 -12.47
N VAL A 50 6.80 -7.11 -12.36
CA VAL A 50 6.73 -8.37 -13.13
C VAL A 50 5.90 -8.16 -14.40
N GLU A 51 4.79 -7.43 -14.27
CA GLU A 51 3.91 -7.07 -15.38
C GLU A 51 3.26 -5.72 -15.07
N GLU A 52 3.07 -4.89 -16.09
CA GLU A 52 2.36 -3.63 -15.97
C GLU A 52 1.52 -3.40 -17.23
N ASN A 53 0.23 -3.08 -17.04
CA ASN A 53 -0.69 -2.68 -18.10
C ASN A 53 -1.42 -1.39 -17.72
N GLU A 54 -2.45 -1.01 -18.47
CA GLU A 54 -3.18 0.25 -18.24
C GLU A 54 -3.91 0.28 -16.89
N GLU A 55 -4.41 -0.87 -16.43
CA GLU A 55 -5.28 -0.96 -15.25
C GLU A 55 -4.54 -1.51 -14.02
N TYR A 56 -3.61 -2.45 -14.23
CA TYR A 56 -2.96 -3.20 -13.17
C TYR A 56 -1.43 -3.12 -13.21
N ILE A 57 -0.85 -3.33 -12.04
CA ILE A 57 0.58 -3.59 -11.86
C ILE A 57 0.78 -4.83 -11.00
N VAL A 58 1.64 -5.74 -11.46
CA VAL A 58 2.06 -6.93 -10.74
C VAL A 58 3.48 -6.72 -10.23
N THR A 59 3.67 -6.80 -8.91
CA THR A 59 4.97 -6.53 -8.28
C THR A 59 5.33 -7.56 -7.22
N THR A 60 6.63 -7.80 -7.03
CA THR A 60 7.12 -8.47 -5.82
C THR A 60 7.07 -7.51 -4.64
N THR A 61 6.78 -8.01 -3.45
CA THR A 61 6.74 -7.21 -2.21
C THR A 61 8.09 -7.28 -1.48
N PRO A 62 8.40 -6.34 -0.58
CA PRO A 62 9.60 -6.43 0.27
C PRO A 62 9.57 -7.61 1.25
N TYR A 63 8.42 -8.31 1.35
CA TYR A 63 8.25 -9.57 2.06
C TYR A 63 8.40 -10.81 1.18
N GLY A 64 8.69 -10.66 -0.12
CA GLY A 64 8.91 -11.77 -1.06
C GLY A 64 7.62 -12.34 -1.69
N GLY A 65 6.46 -11.75 -1.42
CA GLY A 65 5.20 -12.15 -2.04
C GLY A 65 5.00 -11.53 -3.43
N LEU A 66 4.01 -12.03 -4.17
CA LEU A 66 3.59 -11.49 -5.47
C LEU A 66 2.17 -10.93 -5.36
N ARG A 67 1.98 -9.68 -5.82
CA ARG A 67 0.71 -8.95 -5.70
C ARG A 67 0.32 -8.32 -7.02
N ARG A 68 -0.98 -8.31 -7.32
CA ARG A 68 -1.58 -7.51 -8.39
C ARG A 68 -2.43 -6.41 -7.78
N ASN A 69 -2.12 -5.17 -8.13
CA ASN A 69 -2.85 -3.99 -7.69
C ASN A 69 -3.47 -3.29 -8.88
N HIS A 70 -4.66 -2.72 -8.68
CA HIS A 70 -5.11 -1.63 -9.55
C HIS A 70 -4.18 -0.42 -9.35
N LYS A 71 -3.86 0.27 -10.44
CA LYS A 71 -2.99 1.45 -10.39
C LYS A 71 -3.59 2.63 -9.62
N ASP A 72 -4.91 2.69 -9.52
CA ASP A 72 -5.62 3.73 -8.76
C ASP A 72 -5.74 3.41 -7.26
N TYR A 73 -5.24 2.25 -6.81
CA TYR A 73 -5.34 1.77 -5.44
C TYR A 73 -6.77 1.84 -4.88
N SER A 74 -7.79 1.69 -5.73
CA SER A 74 -9.20 1.78 -5.33
C SER A 74 -9.73 0.49 -4.71
N THR A 75 -9.01 -0.62 -4.88
CA THR A 75 -9.43 -1.95 -4.44
C THR A 75 -8.34 -2.65 -3.64
N THR A 76 -8.76 -3.69 -2.91
CA THR A 76 -7.83 -4.56 -2.20
C THR A 76 -6.93 -5.31 -3.20
N PRO A 77 -5.60 -5.30 -3.01
CA PRO A 77 -4.65 -6.10 -3.77
C PRO A 77 -5.06 -7.57 -3.92
N GLU A 78 -4.92 -8.14 -5.12
CA GLU A 78 -4.96 -9.58 -5.29
C GLU A 78 -3.63 -10.20 -4.84
N ILE A 79 -3.76 -11.30 -4.13
CA ILE A 79 -2.67 -12.12 -3.66
C ILE A 79 -2.42 -13.24 -4.66
N ILE A 80 -1.33 -13.13 -5.43
CA ILE A 80 -0.96 -14.15 -6.42
C ILE A 80 -0.08 -15.22 -5.79
N ASP A 81 0.95 -14.80 -5.03
CA ASP A 81 1.89 -15.75 -4.43
C ASP A 81 2.47 -15.29 -3.08
N TYR A 82 3.05 -16.25 -2.35
CA TYR A 82 3.77 -16.06 -1.10
C TYR A 82 5.08 -16.85 -1.12
N PRO A 83 6.13 -16.36 -0.43
CA PRO A 83 7.44 -17.02 -0.45
C PRO A 83 7.49 -18.29 0.40
N CYS A 84 6.66 -18.42 1.44
CA CYS A 84 6.61 -19.58 2.32
C CYS A 84 5.21 -20.18 2.33
N LYS A 85 5.04 -21.34 1.73
CA LYS A 85 3.78 -22.10 1.57
C LYS A 85 3.72 -23.30 2.50
N SER A 86 4.88 -23.82 2.91
CA SER A 86 5.02 -24.88 3.89
C SER A 86 6.00 -24.53 5.00
N ARG A 87 6.18 -25.45 5.94
CA ARG A 87 7.15 -25.32 7.03
C ARG A 87 8.59 -25.48 6.51
N GLU A 88 8.78 -26.27 5.47
CA GLU A 88 10.07 -26.56 4.86
C GLU A 88 10.66 -25.30 4.21
N ASP A 89 9.82 -24.49 3.56
CA ASP A 89 10.20 -23.20 2.93
C ASP A 89 10.78 -22.17 3.92
N TRP A 90 10.61 -22.36 5.24
CA TRP A 90 11.18 -21.48 6.27
C TRP A 90 12.66 -21.78 6.59
N TRP A 91 13.14 -22.97 6.23
CA TRP A 91 14.51 -23.41 6.57
C TRP A 91 15.52 -23.17 5.44
N GLU A 92 15.05 -22.73 4.27
CA GLU A 92 15.86 -22.34 3.11
C GLU A 92 16.21 -20.84 3.14
#